data_AF-A0A382F5X3-F1
#
_entry.id   AF-A0A382F5X3-F1
#
_cell.length_a   1.000
_cell.length_b   1.000
_cell.length_c   1.000
_cell.angle_alpha   90.00
_cell.angle_beta   90.00
_cell.angle_gamma   90.00
#
_symmetry.space_group_name_H-M   'P 1'
#
loop_
_entity.id
_entity.type
_entity.pdbx_description
1 polymer ?
#
loop_
_entity_poly.entity_id
_entity_poly.type
_entity_poly.pdbx_seq_one_letter_code
_entity_poly.pdbx_strand_id
1 'polypeptide(L)'
;VLQDIVTASLIGTHNVNWTTWCVAKKFGMVGRESIYDRKTGRFIYERHQKTPVVKEALRELFHDKFDLKSTEVILNRIRNSEIQIEWVDVDKFSKLAEPLLDHTTKYYSSPASVDKAILDLVKNRLLKTKRRLICARCGKWQLAVITKEIKENLHCKYCKGRQITNTFYSDHDLVKIIQKKHNGKKLSGEENQRFKRSWKVASLIETYGKNASIVLAGHGVGADTGARILRNMTDQELMYKQIYEAERQY
;
A
#
# COMPACT_ATOMS: atom_id res chain seq x y z
N VAL A 1 25.89 -21.35 25.37
CA VAL A 1 24.90 -22.18 24.64
C VAL A 1 23.75 -21.35 24.09
N LEU A 2 22.85 -20.78 24.92
CA LEU A 2 21.71 -20.00 24.40
C LEU A 2 22.17 -18.80 23.56
N GLN A 3 23.14 -18.04 24.06
CA GLN A 3 23.71 -16.91 23.33
C GLN A 3 24.30 -17.32 21.98
N ASP A 4 24.96 -18.48 21.89
CA ASP A 4 25.56 -18.98 20.65
C ASP A 4 24.49 -19.35 19.63
N ILE A 5 23.42 -20.02 20.08
CA ILE A 5 22.26 -20.39 19.24
C ILE A 5 21.57 -19.13 18.71
N VAL A 6 21.29 -18.16 19.59
CA VAL A 6 20.65 -16.91 19.17
C VAL A 6 21.56 -16.14 18.21
N THR A 7 22.86 -16.07 18.49
CA THR A 7 23.83 -15.43 17.59
C THR A 7 23.82 -16.08 16.21
N ALA A 8 23.81 -17.41 16.13
CA ALA A 8 23.74 -18.13 14.86
C ALA A 8 22.43 -17.84 14.11
N SER A 9 21.29 -17.77 14.82
CA SER A 9 19.99 -17.46 14.22
C SER A 9 19.88 -16.02 13.67
N LEU A 10 20.69 -15.11 14.20
CA LEU A 10 20.70 -13.71 13.80
C LEU A 10 21.50 -13.46 12.52
N ILE A 11 22.35 -14.41 12.10
CA ILE A 11 23.18 -14.27 10.90
C ILE A 11 22.29 -14.01 9.67
N GLY A 12 22.56 -12.92 8.94
CA GLY A 12 21.81 -12.55 7.74
C GLY A 12 20.46 -11.88 8.00
N THR A 13 20.04 -11.71 9.25
CA THR A 13 18.81 -10.99 9.61
C THR A 13 18.99 -9.48 9.47
N HIS A 14 17.89 -8.76 9.23
CA HIS A 14 17.92 -7.29 9.14
C HIS A 14 18.40 -6.65 10.46
N ASN A 15 17.97 -7.18 11.59
CA ASN A 15 18.27 -6.62 12.91
C ASN A 15 19.78 -6.57 13.16
N VAL A 16 20.51 -7.67 12.90
CA VAL A 16 21.97 -7.68 13.11
C VAL A 16 22.69 -6.76 12.13
N ASN A 17 22.25 -6.73 10.87
CA ASN A 17 22.87 -5.89 9.84
C ASN A 17 22.67 -4.40 10.12
N TRP A 18 21.47 -4.02 10.59
CA TRP A 18 21.15 -2.66 10.99
C TRP A 18 21.96 -2.21 12.19
N THR A 19 21.98 -3.00 13.27
CA THR A 19 22.75 -2.65 14.47
C THR A 19 24.24 -2.58 14.16
N THR A 20 24.76 -3.48 13.33
CA THR A 20 26.16 -3.44 12.88
C THR A 20 26.47 -2.17 12.10
N TRP A 21 25.57 -1.73 11.22
CA TRP A 21 25.72 -0.47 10.50
C TRP A 21 25.76 0.74 11.46
N CYS A 22 24.86 0.78 12.44
CA CYS A 22 24.84 1.83 13.46
C CYS A 22 26.12 1.86 14.29
N VAL A 23 26.64 0.70 14.69
CA VAL A 23 27.92 0.61 15.41
C VAL A 23 29.09 0.98 14.49
N ALA A 24 29.09 0.54 13.23
CA ALA A 24 30.13 0.90 12.26
C ALA A 24 30.21 2.43 12.04
N LYS A 25 29.08 3.15 12.10
CA LYS A 25 29.07 4.63 12.13
C LYS A 25 29.73 5.20 13.38
N LYS A 26 29.45 4.64 14.57
CA LYS A 26 30.09 5.04 15.84
C LYS A 26 31.61 4.82 15.79
N PHE A 27 32.05 3.73 15.15
CA PHE A 27 33.46 3.38 14.94
C PHE A 27 34.14 4.14 13.79
N GLY A 28 33.41 5.00 13.06
CA GLY A 28 33.96 5.81 11.96
C GLY A 28 34.22 5.04 10.66
N MET A 29 33.80 3.77 10.56
CA MET A 29 33.93 2.97 9.33
C MET A 29 32.93 3.39 8.25
N VAL A 30 31.81 3.98 8.68
CA VAL A 30 30.72 4.42 7.83
C VAL A 30 30.47 5.89 8.12
N GLY A 31 30.38 6.72 7.08
CA GLY A 31 30.14 8.16 7.23
C GLY A 31 28.82 8.45 7.96
N ARG A 32 28.79 9.48 8.81
CA ARG A 32 27.59 9.82 9.63
C ARG A 32 26.34 10.06 8.78
N GLU A 33 26.51 10.74 7.65
CA GLU A 33 25.46 11.08 6.67
C GLU A 33 25.05 9.93 5.73
N SER A 34 25.70 8.76 5.81
CA SER A 34 25.39 7.67 4.89
C SER A 34 23.99 7.09 5.15
N ILE A 35 23.25 6.88 4.07
CA ILE A 35 21.95 6.23 4.10
C ILE A 35 22.16 4.72 4.21
N TYR A 36 21.36 4.05 5.04
CA TYR A 36 21.47 2.60 5.23
C TYR A 36 21.14 1.87 3.93
N ASP A 37 22.09 1.02 3.50
CA ASP A 37 21.87 0.03 2.45
C ASP A 37 21.93 -1.39 3.03
N ARG A 38 20.95 -2.22 2.69
CA ARG A 38 20.82 -3.58 3.21
C ARG A 38 21.95 -4.48 2.74
N LYS A 39 22.44 -4.32 1.49
CA LYS A 39 23.53 -5.14 0.95
C LYS A 39 24.84 -4.76 1.63
N THR A 40 25.13 -3.46 1.74
CA THR A 40 26.33 -2.97 2.43
C THR A 40 26.33 -3.32 3.92
N GLY A 41 25.20 -3.18 4.63
CA GLY A 41 25.09 -3.56 6.04
C GLY A 41 25.38 -5.04 6.28
N ARG A 42 24.87 -5.92 5.42
CA ARG A 42 25.19 -7.35 5.44
C ARG A 42 26.68 -7.61 5.19
N PHE A 43 27.26 -6.95 4.18
CA PHE A 43 28.67 -7.08 3.85
C PHE A 43 29.59 -6.66 5.00
N ILE A 44 29.27 -5.54 5.67
CA ILE A 44 30.02 -5.07 6.84
C ILE A 44 29.95 -6.12 7.95
N TYR A 45 28.77 -6.66 8.25
CA TYR A 45 28.63 -7.71 9.25
C TYR A 45 29.47 -8.94 8.90
N GLU A 46 29.33 -9.49 7.69
CA GLU A 46 30.04 -10.71 7.25
C GLU A 46 31.56 -10.52 7.26
N ARG A 47 32.06 -9.37 6.79
CA ARG A 47 33.50 -9.08 6.76
C ARG A 47 34.09 -8.85 8.14
N HIS A 48 33.30 -8.34 9.08
CA HIS A 48 33.77 -7.90 10.39
C HIS A 48 33.29 -8.76 11.56
N GLN A 49 32.80 -9.99 11.33
CA GLN A 49 32.28 -10.87 12.38
C GLN A 49 33.22 -11.06 13.58
N LYS A 50 34.53 -11.12 13.32
CA LYS A 50 35.56 -11.31 14.36
C LYS A 50 36.07 -10.01 14.99
N THR A 51 35.63 -8.85 14.52
CA THR A 51 36.12 -7.55 15.01
C THR A 51 35.25 -7.02 16.17
N PRO A 52 35.76 -6.03 16.93
CA PRO A 52 35.00 -5.41 18.01
C PRO A 52 33.67 -4.78 17.55
N VAL A 53 33.56 -4.42 16.28
CA VAL A 53 32.36 -3.76 15.70
C VAL A 53 31.15 -4.69 15.78
N VAL A 54 31.31 -5.94 15.32
CA VAL A 54 30.21 -6.92 15.37
C VAL A 54 29.98 -7.41 16.80
N LYS A 55 31.04 -7.56 17.60
CA LYS A 55 30.89 -7.92 19.03
C LYS A 55 30.05 -6.88 19.78
N GLU A 56 30.31 -5.59 19.53
CA GLU A 56 29.55 -4.50 20.12
C GLU A 56 28.12 -4.44 19.58
N ALA A 57 27.93 -4.66 18.28
CA ALA A 57 26.59 -4.72 17.69
C ALA A 57 25.74 -5.85 18.29
N LEU A 58 26.32 -7.03 18.52
CA LEU A 58 25.65 -8.14 19.19
C LEU A 58 25.37 -7.82 20.67
N ARG A 59 26.31 -7.17 21.37
CA ARG A 59 26.11 -6.72 22.76
C ARG A 59 24.94 -5.74 22.87
N GLU A 60 24.91 -4.72 22.03
CA GLU A 60 23.84 -3.71 21.96
C GLU A 60 22.50 -4.39 21.64
N LEU A 61 22.48 -5.27 20.64
CA LEU A 61 21.26 -6.00 20.26
C LEU A 61 20.75 -6.89 21.40
N PHE A 62 21.63 -7.64 22.07
CA PHE A 62 21.25 -8.49 23.21
C PHE A 62 20.87 -7.72 24.46
N HIS A 63 21.27 -6.45 24.58
CA HIS A 63 20.85 -5.62 25.70
C HIS A 63 19.49 -4.95 25.44
N ASP A 64 19.29 -4.46 24.22
CA ASP A 64 18.13 -3.62 23.89
C ASP A 64 16.90 -4.43 23.44
N LYS A 65 17.11 -5.59 22.79
CA LYS A 65 16.05 -6.33 22.09
C LYS A 65 15.80 -7.73 22.60
N PHE A 66 16.73 -8.31 23.37
CA PHE A 66 16.62 -9.70 23.85
C PHE A 66 16.79 -9.76 25.36
N ASP A 67 16.04 -10.64 26.01
CA ASP A 67 16.27 -10.97 27.43
C ASP A 67 16.71 -12.44 27.53
N LEU A 68 18.00 -12.65 27.36
CA LEU A 68 18.59 -14.00 27.38
C LEU A 68 18.48 -14.65 28.77
N LYS A 69 18.56 -13.85 29.84
CA LYS A 69 18.54 -14.37 31.23
C LYS A 69 17.17 -14.93 31.57
N SER A 70 16.11 -14.15 31.34
CA SER A 70 14.74 -14.62 31.59
C SER A 70 14.35 -15.76 30.65
N THR A 71 14.83 -15.73 29.40
CA THR A 71 14.61 -16.83 28.45
C THR A 71 15.21 -18.14 28.94
N GLU A 72 16.43 -18.12 29.48
CA GLU A 72 17.08 -19.31 30.04
C GLU A 72 16.30 -19.87 31.24
N VAL A 73 15.79 -19.01 32.11
CA VAL A 73 14.91 -19.42 33.22
C VAL A 73 13.66 -20.13 32.69
N ILE A 74 12.96 -19.55 31.71
CA ILE A 74 11.75 -20.16 31.13
C ILE A 74 12.07 -21.51 30.49
N LEU A 75 13.15 -21.61 29.71
CA LEU A 75 13.56 -22.87 29.08
C LEU A 75 13.90 -23.96 30.10
N ASN A 76 14.53 -23.59 31.22
CA ASN A 76 14.80 -24.53 32.31
C ASN A 76 13.51 -24.97 33.02
N ARG A 77 12.55 -24.08 33.21
CA ARG A 77 11.23 -24.42 33.78
C ARG A 77 10.43 -25.36 32.88
N ILE A 78 10.51 -25.17 31.55
CA ILE A 78 9.96 -26.11 30.58
C ILE A 78 10.65 -27.47 30.69
N ARG A 79 11.99 -27.50 30.73
CA ARG A 79 12.77 -28.75 30.86
C ARG A 79 12.46 -29.50 32.16
N ASN A 80 12.25 -28.77 33.25
CA ASN A 80 11.90 -29.32 34.56
C ASN A 80 10.41 -29.65 34.68
N SER A 81 9.62 -29.53 33.61
CA SER A 81 8.16 -29.76 33.58
C SER A 81 7.35 -28.87 34.52
N GLU A 82 7.90 -27.74 34.97
CA GLU A 82 7.15 -26.71 35.71
C GLU A 82 6.22 -25.93 34.77
N ILE A 83 6.59 -25.83 33.49
CA ILE A 83 5.75 -25.29 32.42
C ILE A 83 5.37 -26.45 31.52
N GLN A 84 4.08 -26.80 31.53
CA GLN A 84 3.54 -27.87 30.70
C GLN A 84 3.25 -27.36 29.29
N ILE A 85 3.56 -28.18 28.29
CA ILE A 85 3.27 -27.90 26.88
C ILE A 85 2.21 -28.90 26.43
N GLU A 86 1.03 -28.39 26.06
CA GLU A 86 -0.05 -29.19 25.50
C GLU A 86 -0.14 -28.99 23.99
N TRP A 87 -0.18 -30.09 23.25
CA TRP A 87 -0.38 -30.09 21.81
C TRP A 87 -1.86 -30.29 21.52
N VAL A 88 -2.45 -29.38 20.74
CA VAL A 88 -3.88 -29.42 20.38
C VAL A 88 -4.02 -29.20 18.88
N ASP A 89 -4.59 -30.19 18.19
CA ASP A 89 -4.96 -30.08 16.79
C ASP A 89 -6.34 -29.42 16.68
N VAL A 90 -6.44 -28.36 15.88
CA VAL A 90 -7.67 -27.58 15.71
C VAL A 90 -8.00 -27.37 14.24
N ASP A 91 -9.27 -27.54 13.89
CA ASP A 91 -9.78 -27.26 12.53
C ASP A 91 -9.92 -25.76 12.24
N LYS A 92 -10.00 -24.95 13.30
CA LYS A 92 -10.12 -23.48 13.22
C LYS A 92 -9.19 -22.82 14.24
N PHE A 93 -8.54 -21.74 13.81
CA PHE A 93 -7.65 -20.97 14.68
C PHE A 93 -8.42 -20.37 15.87
N SER A 94 -7.76 -20.27 17.02
CA SER A 94 -8.33 -19.62 18.20
C SER A 94 -8.34 -18.10 18.03
N LYS A 95 -9.20 -17.42 18.80
CA LYS A 95 -9.27 -15.94 18.84
C LYS A 95 -7.94 -15.27 19.20
N LEU A 96 -7.03 -15.99 19.87
CA LEU A 96 -5.68 -15.51 20.18
C LEU A 96 -4.71 -15.71 19.01
N ALA A 97 -4.90 -16.77 18.22
CA ALA A 97 -4.08 -17.08 17.06
C ALA A 97 -4.45 -16.24 15.83
N GLU A 98 -5.73 -15.92 15.62
CA GLU A 98 -6.23 -15.15 14.48
C GLU A 98 -5.44 -13.83 14.25
N PRO A 99 -5.24 -12.94 15.25
CA PRO A 99 -4.52 -11.69 15.04
C PRO A 99 -3.02 -11.88 14.74
N LEU A 100 -2.40 -12.93 15.28
CA LEU A 100 -0.99 -13.26 15.05
C LEU A 100 -0.77 -13.74 13.61
N LEU A 101 -1.71 -14.53 13.08
CA LEU A 101 -1.73 -14.97 11.69
C LEU A 101 -2.04 -13.83 10.72
N ASP A 102 -2.98 -12.94 11.07
CA ASP A 102 -3.28 -11.74 10.27
C ASP A 102 -2.10 -10.76 10.19
N HIS A 103 -1.26 -10.72 11.22
CA HIS A 103 -0.03 -9.91 11.21
C HIS A 103 1.11 -10.58 10.46
N THR A 104 1.26 -11.91 10.54
CA THR A 104 2.34 -12.64 9.87
C THR A 104 2.07 -12.84 8.39
N THR A 105 0.82 -13.02 7.98
CA THR A 105 0.39 -13.07 6.56
C THR A 105 0.64 -11.75 5.81
N LYS A 106 0.69 -10.61 6.51
CA LYS A 106 1.08 -9.31 5.94
C LYS A 106 2.58 -9.20 5.59
N TYR A 107 3.44 -10.03 6.20
CA TYR A 107 4.90 -9.93 6.06
C TYR A 107 5.58 -11.18 5.47
N TYR A 108 4.95 -12.36 5.55
CA TYR A 108 5.45 -13.58 4.95
C TYR A 108 4.77 -13.86 3.61
N SER A 109 5.53 -13.64 2.54
CA SER A 109 5.09 -13.87 1.17
C SER A 109 4.96 -15.37 0.87
N SER A 110 3.74 -15.92 0.98
CA SER A 110 3.36 -17.15 0.28
C SER A 110 2.69 -16.79 -1.06
N PRO A 111 3.11 -17.34 -2.21
CA PRO A 111 2.71 -16.85 -3.54
C PRO A 111 1.20 -16.89 -3.85
N ALA A 112 0.40 -17.66 -3.11
CA ALA A 112 -1.01 -17.86 -3.42
C ALA A 112 -1.98 -16.96 -2.63
N SER A 113 -1.58 -16.42 -1.47
CA SER A 113 -2.45 -15.62 -0.58
C SER A 113 -2.10 -14.13 -0.50
N VAL A 114 -0.89 -13.76 -0.94
CA VAL A 114 -0.38 -12.38 -0.95
C VAL A 114 -1.22 -11.46 -1.84
N ASP A 115 -1.70 -11.97 -2.97
CA ASP A 115 -2.53 -11.20 -3.90
C ASP A 115 -3.79 -10.72 -3.20
N LYS A 116 -4.46 -11.54 -2.39
CA LYS A 116 -5.74 -11.16 -1.79
C LYS A 116 -5.58 -10.07 -0.72
N ALA A 117 -4.58 -10.18 0.14
CA ALA A 117 -4.30 -9.17 1.16
C ALA A 117 -3.86 -7.83 0.54
N ILE A 118 -3.04 -7.86 -0.51
CA ILE A 118 -2.62 -6.66 -1.24
C ILE A 118 -3.82 -6.03 -1.98
N LEU A 119 -4.65 -6.86 -2.63
CA LEU A 119 -5.86 -6.41 -3.30
C LEU A 119 -6.84 -5.77 -2.31
N ASP A 120 -6.97 -6.29 -1.10
CA ASP A 120 -7.80 -5.69 -0.06
C ASP A 120 -7.27 -4.34 0.42
N LEU A 121 -5.94 -4.17 0.51
CA LEU A 121 -5.33 -2.86 0.80
C LEU A 121 -5.60 -1.86 -0.33
N VAL A 122 -5.41 -2.28 -1.59
CA VAL A 122 -5.70 -1.47 -2.79
C VAL A 122 -7.17 -1.07 -2.82
N LYS A 123 -8.08 -2.02 -2.60
CA LYS A 123 -9.53 -1.80 -2.52
C LYS A 123 -9.88 -0.78 -1.46
N ASN A 124 -9.37 -0.95 -0.24
CA ASN A 124 -9.62 -0.03 0.87
C ASN A 124 -9.11 1.40 0.56
N ARG A 125 -7.95 1.53 -0.08
CA ARG A 125 -7.40 2.82 -0.51
C ARG A 125 -8.27 3.48 -1.59
N LEU A 126 -8.64 2.74 -2.65
CA LEU A 126 -9.46 3.26 -3.74
C LEU A 126 -10.82 3.77 -3.24
N LEU A 127 -11.44 3.03 -2.31
CA LEU A 127 -12.71 3.40 -1.70
C LEU A 127 -12.62 4.67 -0.84
N LYS A 128 -11.49 4.89 -0.15
CA LYS A 128 -11.25 6.08 0.70
C LYS A 128 -10.76 7.32 -0.08
N THR A 129 -10.50 7.18 -1.38
CA THR A 129 -9.96 8.29 -2.18
C THR A 129 -10.99 9.40 -2.33
N LYS A 130 -10.57 10.65 -2.10
CA LYS A 130 -11.42 11.84 -2.29
C LYS A 130 -11.41 12.24 -3.76
N ARG A 131 -12.60 12.43 -4.32
CA ARG A 131 -12.81 12.74 -5.73
C ARG A 131 -13.80 13.88 -5.89
N ARG A 132 -13.66 14.63 -6.99
CA ARG A 132 -14.56 15.72 -7.32
C ARG A 132 -15.39 15.34 -8.55
N LEU A 133 -16.70 15.30 -8.37
CA LEU A 133 -17.67 15.08 -9.43
C LEU A 133 -18.10 16.43 -9.99
N ILE A 134 -18.12 16.56 -11.32
CA ILE A 134 -18.45 17.80 -12.03
C ILE A 134 -19.38 17.45 -13.19
N CYS A 135 -20.39 18.27 -13.46
CA CYS A 135 -21.20 18.10 -14.66
C CYS A 135 -20.39 18.51 -15.91
N ALA A 136 -20.10 17.56 -16.80
CA ALA A 136 -19.36 17.79 -18.04
C ALA A 136 -20.16 18.61 -19.07
N ARG A 137 -21.48 18.71 -18.92
CA ARG A 137 -22.37 19.47 -19.83
C ARG A 137 -22.42 20.96 -19.50
N CYS A 138 -22.69 21.33 -18.25
CA CYS A 138 -22.88 22.73 -17.86
C CYS A 138 -21.83 23.29 -16.89
N GLY A 139 -21.05 22.44 -16.22
CA GLY A 139 -20.03 22.88 -15.26
C GLY A 139 -20.54 23.62 -14.01
N LYS A 140 -21.86 23.74 -13.80
CA LYS A 140 -22.46 24.40 -12.62
C LYS A 140 -22.56 23.50 -11.40
N TRP A 141 -22.84 22.20 -11.61
CA TRP A 141 -22.92 21.23 -10.53
C TRP A 141 -21.55 20.65 -10.23
N GLN A 142 -21.17 20.68 -8.96
CA GLN A 142 -19.95 20.08 -8.42
C GLN A 142 -20.24 19.44 -7.06
N LEU A 143 -19.54 18.34 -6.76
CA LEU A 143 -19.63 17.65 -5.49
C LEU A 143 -18.28 17.01 -5.15
N ALA A 144 -17.74 17.28 -3.95
CA ALA A 144 -16.57 16.58 -3.44
C ALA A 144 -17.04 15.43 -2.53
N VAL A 145 -16.69 14.20 -2.89
CA VAL A 145 -17.11 12.99 -2.19
C VAL A 145 -15.99 11.96 -2.13
N ILE A 146 -16.10 11.05 -1.18
CA ILE A 146 -15.27 9.86 -1.11
C ILE A 146 -15.82 8.83 -2.10
N THR A 147 -14.96 8.09 -2.81
CA THR A 147 -15.38 7.11 -3.82
C THR A 147 -16.42 6.12 -3.30
N LYS A 148 -16.31 5.69 -2.04
CA LYS A 148 -17.26 4.79 -1.37
C LYS A 148 -18.70 5.32 -1.35
N GLU A 149 -18.87 6.63 -1.22
CA GLU A 149 -20.17 7.31 -1.01
C GLU A 149 -20.83 7.76 -2.32
N ILE A 150 -20.19 7.50 -3.47
CA ILE A 150 -20.76 7.83 -4.77
C ILE A 150 -22.04 7.02 -4.97
N LYS A 151 -23.16 7.72 -5.15
CA LYS A 151 -24.46 7.14 -5.46
C LYS A 151 -24.50 6.66 -6.91
N GLU A 152 -25.25 5.59 -7.14
CA GLU A 152 -25.64 5.17 -8.48
C GLU A 152 -26.63 6.19 -9.07
N ASN A 153 -26.59 6.37 -10.39
CA ASN A 153 -27.41 7.34 -11.13
C ASN A 153 -27.17 8.80 -10.71
N LEU A 154 -26.02 9.34 -11.12
CA LEU A 154 -25.69 10.75 -10.91
C LEU A 154 -26.40 11.63 -11.94
N HIS A 155 -27.10 12.67 -11.46
CA HIS A 155 -27.79 13.63 -12.31
C HIS A 155 -27.38 15.05 -11.92
N CYS A 156 -27.17 15.91 -12.90
CA CYS A 156 -26.95 17.33 -12.65
C CYS A 156 -28.26 18.00 -12.22
N LYS A 157 -28.25 18.66 -11.05
CA LYS A 157 -29.42 19.41 -10.55
C LYS A 157 -29.84 20.59 -11.43
N TYR A 158 -28.92 21.14 -12.23
CA TYR A 158 -29.18 22.33 -13.05
C TYR A 158 -29.63 22.00 -14.47
N CYS A 159 -28.91 21.10 -15.18
CA CYS A 159 -29.20 20.79 -16.57
C CYS A 159 -29.88 19.42 -16.78
N LYS A 160 -30.15 18.69 -15.68
CA LYS A 160 -30.70 17.32 -15.67
C LYS A 160 -29.90 16.31 -16.50
N GLY A 161 -28.69 16.66 -16.93
CA GLY A 161 -27.81 15.78 -17.68
C GLY A 161 -27.18 14.71 -16.79
N ARG A 162 -26.98 13.52 -17.38
CA ARG A 162 -26.31 12.36 -16.76
C ARG A 162 -24.79 12.38 -16.91
N GLN A 163 -24.26 13.30 -17.73
CA GLN A 163 -22.82 13.42 -17.98
C GLN A 163 -22.09 14.08 -16.81
N ILE A 164 -21.69 13.25 -15.86
CA ILE A 164 -20.93 13.63 -14.67
C ILE A 164 -19.51 13.05 -14.79
N THR A 165 -18.52 13.92 -14.89
CA THR A 165 -17.11 13.52 -14.89
C THR A 165 -16.56 13.46 -13.47
N ASN A 166 -15.56 12.62 -13.25
CA ASN A 166 -14.77 12.55 -12.03
C ASN A 166 -13.37 13.12 -12.29
N THR A 167 -12.86 13.96 -11.39
CA THR A 167 -11.49 14.48 -11.40
C THR A 167 -10.88 14.45 -9.98
N PHE A 168 -9.58 14.78 -9.89
CA PHE A 168 -8.87 14.91 -8.63
C PHE A 168 -9.49 16.01 -7.75
N TYR A 169 -9.41 15.83 -6.44
CA TYR A 169 -9.95 16.82 -5.50
C TYR A 169 -9.33 18.22 -5.68
N SER A 170 -8.06 18.31 -6.08
CA SER A 170 -7.35 19.57 -6.30
C SER A 170 -7.62 20.22 -7.66
N ASP A 171 -8.31 19.54 -8.59
CA ASP A 171 -8.55 20.08 -9.94
C ASP A 171 -9.74 21.06 -9.91
N HIS A 172 -9.42 22.35 -9.82
CA HIS A 172 -10.39 23.45 -9.88
C HIS A 172 -10.54 24.04 -11.28
N ASP A 173 -9.61 23.75 -12.18
CA ASP A 173 -9.55 24.40 -13.49
C ASP A 173 -10.47 23.73 -14.51
N LEU A 174 -10.74 22.43 -14.35
CA LEU A 174 -11.65 21.71 -15.23
C LEU A 174 -13.07 22.32 -15.27
N VAL A 175 -13.55 22.85 -14.13
CA VAL A 175 -14.83 23.55 -14.05
C VAL A 175 -14.85 24.77 -14.97
N LYS A 176 -13.78 25.58 -14.94
CA LYS A 176 -13.65 26.78 -15.77
C LYS A 176 -13.62 26.42 -17.25
N ILE A 177 -12.91 25.35 -17.62
CA ILE A 177 -12.84 24.86 -19.01
C ILE A 177 -14.22 24.43 -19.52
N ILE A 178 -14.97 23.68 -18.73
CA ILE A 178 -16.33 23.24 -19.09
C ILE A 178 -17.27 24.44 -19.24
N GLN A 179 -17.21 25.40 -18.31
CA GLN A 179 -18.03 26.62 -18.37
C GLN A 179 -17.67 27.51 -19.57
N LYS A 180 -16.39 27.66 -19.90
CA LYS A 180 -15.95 28.37 -21.12
C LYS A 180 -16.57 27.76 -22.37
N LYS A 181 -16.55 26.43 -22.49
CA LYS A 181 -17.15 25.72 -23.62
C LYS A 181 -18.66 25.87 -23.69
N HIS A 182 -19.32 25.75 -22.53
CA HIS A 182 -20.77 25.93 -22.43
C HIS A 182 -21.21 27.33 -22.87
N ASN A 183 -20.40 28.35 -22.58
CA ASN A 183 -20.66 29.74 -22.96
C ASN A 183 -20.22 30.07 -24.39
N GLY A 184 -19.88 29.07 -25.22
CA GLY A 184 -19.51 29.25 -26.62
C GLY A 184 -18.13 29.89 -26.86
N LYS A 185 -17.28 30.00 -25.83
CA LYS A 185 -15.93 30.59 -25.98
C LYS A 185 -14.97 29.58 -26.60
N LYS A 186 -14.04 30.06 -27.45
CA LYS A 186 -12.97 29.24 -28.02
C LYS A 186 -12.07 28.69 -26.90
N LEU A 187 -11.80 27.39 -26.95
CA LEU A 187 -10.85 26.71 -26.07
C LEU A 187 -9.47 26.66 -26.73
N SER A 188 -8.40 26.72 -25.93
CA SER A 188 -7.06 26.39 -26.42
C SER A 188 -6.96 24.91 -26.82
N GLY A 189 -5.92 24.53 -27.58
CA GLY A 189 -5.68 23.14 -27.96
C GLY A 189 -5.61 22.19 -26.75
N GLU A 190 -4.91 22.62 -25.70
CA GLU A 190 -4.80 21.87 -24.43
C GLU A 190 -6.13 21.81 -23.66
N GLU A 191 -6.86 22.93 -23.57
CA GLU A 191 -8.17 22.98 -22.90
C GLU A 191 -9.17 22.06 -23.60
N ASN A 192 -9.14 22.02 -24.94
CA ASN A 192 -10.00 21.14 -25.72
C ASN A 192 -9.64 19.66 -25.50
N GLN A 193 -8.35 19.33 -25.37
CA GLN A 193 -7.93 17.96 -25.06
C GLN A 193 -8.37 17.55 -23.65
N ARG A 194 -8.23 18.43 -22.65
CA ARG A 194 -8.74 18.19 -21.28
C ARG A 194 -10.26 18.01 -21.27
N PHE A 195 -11.00 18.83 -22.01
CA PHE A 195 -12.45 18.67 -22.15
C PHE A 195 -12.83 17.34 -22.80
N LYS A 196 -12.14 16.93 -23.88
CA LYS A 196 -12.41 15.62 -24.52
C LYS A 196 -12.16 14.46 -23.56
N ARG A 197 -11.10 14.53 -22.76
CA ARG A 197 -10.80 13.52 -21.72
C ARG A 197 -11.88 13.48 -20.65
N SER A 198 -12.33 14.63 -20.14
CA SER A 198 -13.39 14.66 -19.13
C SER A 198 -14.74 14.20 -19.67
N TRP A 199 -15.04 14.48 -20.95
CA TRP A 199 -16.23 13.95 -21.61
C TRP A 199 -16.21 12.43 -21.71
N LYS A 200 -15.07 11.84 -22.11
CA LYS A 200 -14.89 10.38 -22.11
C LYS A 200 -15.10 9.78 -20.72
N VAL A 201 -14.55 10.41 -19.68
CA VAL A 201 -14.73 9.98 -18.28
C VAL A 201 -16.21 10.03 -17.88
N ALA A 202 -16.93 11.08 -18.27
CA ALA A 202 -18.36 11.19 -18.00
C ALA A 202 -19.16 10.05 -18.64
N SER A 203 -18.85 9.68 -19.88
CA SER A 203 -19.50 8.54 -20.55
C SER A 203 -19.18 7.20 -19.88
N LEU A 204 -17.96 7.02 -19.37
CA LEU A 204 -17.61 5.81 -18.59
C LEU A 204 -18.40 5.72 -17.29
N ILE A 205 -18.58 6.84 -16.59
CA ILE A 205 -19.35 6.90 -15.34
C ILE A 205 -20.84 6.68 -15.62
N GLU A 206 -21.37 7.20 -16.71
CA GLU A 206 -22.76 6.93 -17.10
C GLU A 206 -22.99 5.44 -17.41
N THR A 207 -22.01 4.76 -18.03
CA THR A 207 -22.14 3.36 -18.45
C THR A 207 -21.88 2.37 -17.31
N TYR A 208 -20.80 2.56 -16.55
CA TYR A 208 -20.34 1.61 -15.52
C TYR A 208 -20.57 2.11 -14.08
N GLY A 209 -21.15 3.29 -13.90
CA GLY A 209 -21.56 3.83 -12.60
C GLY A 209 -20.41 3.94 -11.60
N LYS A 210 -20.63 3.35 -10.42
CA LYS A 210 -19.68 3.39 -9.30
C LYS A 210 -18.36 2.71 -9.63
N ASN A 211 -18.37 1.64 -10.43
CA ASN A 211 -17.17 0.89 -10.80
C ASN A 211 -16.20 1.77 -11.61
N ALA A 212 -16.71 2.61 -12.52
CA ALA A 212 -15.87 3.57 -13.24
C ALA A 212 -15.19 4.56 -12.30
N SER A 213 -15.87 5.00 -11.25
CA SER A 213 -15.27 5.92 -10.27
C SER A 213 -14.19 5.26 -9.41
N ILE A 214 -14.32 3.95 -9.14
CA ILE A 214 -13.30 3.15 -8.45
C ILE A 214 -12.07 2.96 -9.34
N VAL A 215 -12.26 2.60 -10.61
CA VAL A 215 -11.15 2.41 -11.56
C VAL A 215 -10.36 3.71 -11.75
N LEU A 216 -11.07 4.83 -11.97
CA LEU A 216 -10.46 6.15 -12.10
C LEU A 216 -9.87 6.68 -10.79
N ALA A 217 -10.12 6.02 -9.66
CA ALA A 217 -9.49 6.33 -8.39
C ALA A 217 -8.00 5.93 -8.35
N GLY A 218 -7.59 4.98 -9.20
CA GLY A 218 -6.22 4.46 -9.27
C GLY A 218 -5.19 5.50 -9.73
N HIS A 219 -3.95 5.29 -9.29
CA HIS A 219 -2.82 6.13 -9.70
C HIS A 219 -2.42 5.81 -11.15
N GLY A 220 -2.17 6.85 -11.97
CA GLY A 220 -1.84 6.66 -13.40
C GLY A 220 -3.00 6.18 -14.28
N VAL A 221 -4.17 5.88 -13.72
CA VAL A 221 -5.34 5.40 -14.48
C VAL A 221 -6.12 6.58 -15.06
N GLY A 222 -5.88 6.87 -16.35
CA GLY A 222 -6.63 7.87 -17.12
C GLY A 222 -7.89 7.33 -17.79
N ALA A 223 -8.54 8.16 -18.61
CA ALA A 223 -9.77 7.80 -19.32
C ALA A 223 -9.62 6.57 -20.24
N ASP A 224 -8.51 6.49 -20.99
CA ASP A 224 -8.30 5.41 -21.96
C ASP A 224 -7.90 4.09 -21.27
N THR A 225 -7.04 4.14 -20.24
CA THR A 225 -6.69 2.98 -19.40
C THR A 225 -7.91 2.47 -18.62
N GLY A 226 -8.68 3.39 -18.02
CA GLY A 226 -9.90 3.05 -17.30
C GLY A 226 -10.96 2.41 -18.21
N ALA A 227 -11.12 2.89 -19.44
CA ALA A 227 -12.00 2.27 -20.42
C ALA A 227 -11.60 0.82 -20.77
N ARG A 228 -10.29 0.53 -20.82
CA ARG A 228 -9.77 -0.82 -21.09
C ARG A 228 -10.06 -1.77 -19.93
N ILE A 229 -9.82 -1.33 -18.70
CA ILE A 229 -10.09 -2.10 -17.47
C ILE A 229 -11.60 -2.40 -17.36
N LEU A 230 -12.44 -1.38 -17.55
CA LEU A 230 -13.90 -1.55 -17.45
C LEU A 230 -14.48 -2.46 -18.55
N ARG A 231 -13.90 -2.44 -19.76
CA ARG A 231 -14.34 -3.31 -20.86
C ARG A 231 -14.03 -4.78 -20.61
N ASN A 232 -12.89 -5.07 -19.98
CA ASN A 232 -12.45 -6.42 -19.67
C ASN A 232 -12.92 -6.91 -18.30
N MET A 233 -13.85 -6.18 -17.67
CA MET A 233 -14.35 -6.49 -16.34
C MET A 233 -15.39 -7.62 -16.42
N THR A 234 -14.98 -8.84 -16.02
CA THR A 234 -15.90 -9.95 -15.77
C THR A 234 -16.28 -10.09 -14.30
N ASP A 235 -15.39 -9.71 -13.38
CA ASP A 235 -15.62 -9.73 -11.92
C ASP A 235 -14.92 -8.55 -11.21
N GLN A 236 -15.38 -8.22 -9.99
CA GLN A 236 -14.80 -7.17 -9.15
C GLN A 236 -13.37 -7.49 -8.69
N GLU A 237 -13.03 -8.74 -8.36
CA GLU A 237 -11.65 -9.09 -8.01
C GLU A 237 -10.70 -8.85 -9.18
N LEU A 238 -11.11 -9.25 -10.39
CA LEU A 238 -10.34 -9.00 -11.62
C LEU A 238 -10.16 -7.49 -11.89
N MET A 239 -11.20 -6.69 -11.64
CA MET A 239 -11.12 -5.23 -11.75
C MET A 239 -10.02 -4.66 -10.83
N TYR A 240 -9.99 -5.05 -9.56
CA TYR A 240 -8.97 -4.57 -8.62
C TYR A 240 -7.56 -5.03 -9.01
N LYS A 241 -7.42 -6.26 -9.52
CA LYS A 241 -6.15 -6.80 -10.02
C LYS A 241 -5.64 -6.01 -11.22
N GLN A 242 -6.51 -5.68 -12.18
CA GLN A 242 -6.16 -4.89 -13.34
C GLN A 242 -5.79 -3.44 -12.97
N ILE A 243 -6.45 -2.83 -11.96
CA ILE A 243 -6.05 -1.52 -11.44
C ILE A 243 -4.64 -1.59 -10.84
N TYR A 244 -4.37 -2.62 -10.03
CA TYR A 244 -3.05 -2.82 -9.42
C TYR A 244 -1.95 -3.02 -10.46
N GLU A 245 -2.20 -3.82 -11.51
CA GLU A 245 -1.26 -4.00 -12.62
C GLU A 245 -1.02 -2.69 -13.39
N ALA A 246 -2.07 -1.91 -13.64
CA ALA A 246 -1.95 -0.61 -14.29
C ALA A 246 -1.14 0.40 -13.44
N GLU A 247 -1.28 0.36 -12.12
CA GLU A 247 -0.49 1.19 -11.20
C GLU A 247 0.99 0.82 -11.18
N ARG A 248 1.37 -0.43 -11.48
CA ARG A 248 2.78 -0.84 -11.55
C ARG A 248 3.51 -0.35 -12.81
N GLN A 249 2.76 0.05 -13.84
CA GLN A 249 3.33 0.52 -15.11
C GLN A 249 3.70 2.02 -15.10
N TYR A 250 3.35 2.74 -14.03
CA TYR A 250 3.57 4.17 -13.85
C TYR A 250 4.25 4.45 -12.53
#